data_AF-A0A6L8UTS4-F1
#
_entry.id   AF-A0A6L8UTS4-F1
#
_cell.length_a   1.000
_cell.length_b   1.000
_cell.length_c   1.000
_cell.angle_alpha   90.00
_cell.angle_beta   90.00
_cell.angle_gamma   90.00
#
_symmetry.space_group_name_H-M   'P 1'
#
loop_
_entity.id
_entity.type
_entity.pdbx_description
1 polymer ?
#
loop_
_entity_poly.entity_id
_entity_poly.type
_entity_poly.pdbx_seq_one_letter_code
_entity_poly.pdbx_strand_id
1 'polypeptide(L)'
;MLSITLVGLIVLTLLVIAIFYLFIVLEFINPSSLQVQLLGGHILLFGVVVLLAFEDSSWYGFTFGLIGFFVGIFGSFRESPKTQKDHVD
;
A
#
# COMPACT_ATOMS: atom_id res chain seq x y z
N MET A 1 15.88 9.51 18.85
CA MET A 1 16.81 9.13 17.74
C MET A 1 16.18 8.01 16.94
N LEU A 2 16.09 8.15 15.61
CA LEU A 2 15.54 7.10 14.74
C LEU A 2 16.52 5.91 14.71
N SER A 3 16.04 4.71 15.05
CA SER A 3 16.91 3.53 15.09
C SER A 3 17.27 3.09 13.67
N ILE A 4 18.50 2.60 13.46
CA ILE A 4 18.94 2.03 12.17
C ILE A 4 17.98 0.94 11.69
N THR A 5 17.40 0.17 12.61
CA THR A 5 16.40 -0.84 12.31
C THR A 5 15.12 -0.24 11.72
N LEU A 6 14.59 0.84 12.30
CA LEU A 6 13.39 1.51 11.79
C LEU A 6 13.64 2.14 10.41
N VAL A 7 14.80 2.77 10.23
CA VAL A 7 15.23 3.29 8.91
C VAL A 7 15.29 2.15 7.89
N GLY A 8 15.93 1.04 8.23
CA GLY A 8 16.04 -0.13 7.36
C GLY A 8 14.69 -0.72 6.98
N LEU A 9 13.76 -0.80 7.94
CA LEU A 9 12.39 -1.27 7.70
C LEU A 9 11.63 -0.33 6.75
N ILE A 10 11.70 0.99 6.98
CA ILE A 10 11.08 1.99 6.11
C ILE A 10 11.60 1.88 4.67
N VAL A 11 12.92 1.80 4.50
CA VAL A 11 13.56 1.68 3.18
C VAL A 11 13.15 0.38 2.49
N LEU A 12 13.13 -0.74 3.22
CA LEU A 12 12.69 -2.02 2.68
C LEU A 12 11.22 -1.99 2.25
N THR A 13 10.34 -1.40 3.07
CA THR A 13 8.92 -1.25 2.74
C THR A 13 8.74 -0.42 1.46
N LEU A 14 9.43 0.71 1.33
CA LEU A 14 9.37 1.53 0.12
C LEU A 14 9.89 0.79 -1.11
N LEU A 15 10.98 0.02 -0.96
CA LEU A 15 11.54 -0.79 -2.05
C LEU A 15 10.54 -1.85 -2.53
N VAL A 16 9.90 -2.57 -1.61
CA VAL A 16 8.90 -3.59 -1.95
C VAL A 16 7.69 -2.98 -2.66
N ILE A 17 7.19 -1.83 -2.16
CA ILE A 17 6.09 -1.11 -2.81
C ILE A 17 6.50 -0.66 -4.23
N ALA A 18 7.71 -0.12 -4.40
CA ALA A 18 8.20 0.32 -5.70
C ALA A 18 8.30 -0.84 -6.70
N ILE A 19 8.84 -1.99 -6.28
CA ILE A 19 8.93 -3.20 -7.12
C ILE A 19 7.54 -3.70 -7.51
N PHE A 20 6.60 -3.73 -6.55
CA PHE A 20 5.22 -4.12 -6.81
C PHE A 20 4.57 -3.25 -7.90
N TYR A 21 4.70 -1.92 -7.80
CA TYR A 21 4.18 -1.01 -8.81
C TYR A 21 4.94 -1.09 -10.14
N LEU A 22 6.26 -1.33 -10.12
CA LEU A 22 7.04 -1.56 -11.32
C LEU A 22 6.52 -2.79 -12.09
N PHE A 23 6.22 -3.89 -11.40
CA PHE A 23 5.67 -5.09 -12.04
C PHE A 23 4.27 -4.88 -12.59
N ILE A 24 3.46 -4.02 -11.97
CA ILE A 24 2.16 -3.61 -12.53
C ILE A 24 2.37 -2.81 -13.83
N VAL A 25 3.29 -1.83 -13.82
CA VAL A 25 3.56 -0.96 -14.99
C VAL A 25 4.15 -1.73 -16.17
N LEU A 26 4.99 -2.73 -15.88
CA LEU A 26 5.56 -3.62 -16.89
C LEU A 26 4.60 -4.75 -17.29
N GLU A 27 3.34 -4.73 -16.82
CA GLU A 27 2.30 -5.74 -17.10
C GLU A 27 2.68 -7.18 -16.72
N PHE A 28 3.69 -7.38 -15.86
CA PHE A 28 4.07 -8.70 -15.37
C PHE A 28 3.02 -9.30 -14.42
N ILE A 29 2.29 -8.46 -13.69
CA ILE A 29 1.23 -8.86 -12.76
C ILE A 29 -0.02 -7.99 -12.95
N ASN A 30 -1.19 -8.59 -12.75
CA ASN A 30 -2.46 -7.87 -12.72
C ASN A 30 -3.22 -8.12 -11.41
N PRO A 31 -2.80 -7.50 -10.29
CA PRO A 31 -3.44 -7.70 -9.00
C PRO A 31 -4.88 -7.17 -9.00
N SER A 32 -5.75 -7.88 -8.27
CA SER A 32 -7.17 -7.51 -8.13
C SER A 32 -7.36 -6.23 -7.30
N SER A 33 -8.56 -5.65 -7.38
CA SER A 33 -8.92 -4.47 -6.57
C SER A 33 -8.66 -4.71 -5.08
N LEU A 34 -9.06 -5.88 -4.60
CA LEU A 34 -8.94 -6.30 -3.21
C LEU A 34 -7.48 -6.43 -2.77
N GLN A 35 -6.60 -6.96 -3.63
CA GLN A 35 -5.17 -7.07 -3.31
C GLN A 35 -4.52 -5.69 -3.13
N VAL A 36 -4.86 -4.73 -3.98
CA VAL A 36 -4.34 -3.36 -3.89
C VAL A 36 -4.94 -2.62 -2.69
N GLN A 37 -6.22 -2.84 -2.39
CA GLN A 37 -6.84 -2.33 -1.18
C GLN A 37 -6.17 -2.87 0.08
N LEU A 38 -5.91 -4.18 0.14
CA LEU A 38 -5.22 -4.80 1.27
C LEU A 38 -3.82 -4.24 1.43
N LEU A 39 -3.08 -4.04 0.33
CA LEU A 39 -1.78 -3.40 0.36
C LEU A 39 -1.87 -2.00 0.97
N GLY A 40 -2.83 -1.18 0.54
CA GLY A 40 -3.09 0.14 1.13
C GLY A 40 -3.40 0.06 2.63
N GLY A 41 -4.24 -0.90 3.04
CA GLY A 41 -4.56 -1.15 4.44
C GLY A 41 -3.33 -1.55 5.29
N HIS A 42 -2.45 -2.39 4.76
CA HIS A 42 -1.20 -2.76 5.44
C HIS A 42 -0.25 -1.57 5.59
N ILE A 43 -0.12 -0.75 4.55
CA ILE A 43 0.70 0.47 4.59
C ILE A 43 0.12 1.47 5.61
N LEU A 44 -1.20 1.60 5.67
CA LEU A 44 -1.88 2.46 6.63
C LEU A 44 -1.65 1.97 8.06
N LEU A 45 -1.87 0.67 8.32
CA LEU A 45 -1.61 0.06 9.64
C LEU A 45 -0.15 0.23 10.05
N PHE A 46 0.78 0.02 9.12
CA PHE A 46 2.20 0.26 9.37
C PHE A 46 2.46 1.72 9.76
N GLY A 47 1.87 2.69 9.03
CA GLY A 47 1.95 4.11 9.38
C GLY A 47 1.42 4.42 10.78
N VAL A 48 0.27 3.85 11.16
CA VAL A 48 -0.30 3.99 12.51
C VAL A 48 0.62 3.41 13.58
N VAL A 49 1.20 2.23 13.34
CA VAL A 49 2.16 1.63 14.28
C VAL A 49 3.38 2.53 14.44
N VAL A 50 3.94 3.05 13.35
CA VAL A 50 5.09 3.96 13.40
C VAL A 50 4.74 5.26 14.15
N LEU A 51 3.55 5.81 13.91
CA LEU A 51 3.05 7.03 14.55
C LEU A 51 2.94 6.87 16.07
N LEU A 52 2.38 5.74 16.53
CA LEU A 52 2.12 5.50 17.96
C LEU A 52 3.34 4.96 18.72
N ALA A 53 4.23 4.21 18.05
CA ALA A 53 5.36 3.57 18.71
C ALA A 53 6.62 4.46 18.77
N PHE A 54 6.72 5.50 17.94
CA PHE A 54 7.93 6.33 17.85
C PHE A 54 7.58 7.82 17.80
N GLU A 55 7.59 8.49 18.96
CA GLU A 55 7.26 9.92 19.08
C GLU A 55 8.11 10.83 18.17
N ASP A 56 9.42 10.59 18.11
CA ASP A 56 10.37 11.31 17.23
C ASP A 56 10.10 11.10 15.72
N SER A 57 9.33 10.06 15.37
CA SER A 57 9.11 9.61 13.99
C SER A 57 7.67 9.86 13.51
N SER A 58 6.91 10.67 14.26
CA SER A 58 5.48 10.92 14.02
C SER A 58 5.17 11.33 12.58
N TRP A 59 6.02 12.16 11.96
CA TRP A 59 5.86 12.57 10.56
C TRP A 59 5.96 11.42 9.55
N TYR A 60 6.84 10.45 9.79
CA TYR A 60 6.95 9.27 8.94
C TYR A 60 5.69 8.41 9.05
N GLY A 61 5.22 8.15 10.28
CA GLY A 61 3.99 7.39 10.52
C GLY A 61 2.78 8.02 9.84
N PHE A 62 2.62 9.35 9.97
CA PHE A 62 1.56 10.09 9.30
C PHE A 62 1.62 9.99 7.77
N THR A 63 2.83 10.14 7.19
CA THR A 63 3.03 10.07 5.74
C THR A 63 2.72 8.67 5.20
N PHE A 64 3.18 7.61 5.88
CA PHE A 64 2.83 6.24 5.51
C PHE A 64 1.32 5.98 5.66
N GLY A 65 0.69 6.51 6.70
CA GLY A 65 -0.77 6.46 6.88
C GLY A 65 -1.51 7.05 5.68
N LEU A 66 -1.08 8.23 5.23
CA LEU A 66 -1.68 8.93 4.09
C LEU A 66 -1.45 8.18 2.77
N ILE A 67 -0.23 7.66 2.54
CA ILE A 67 0.09 6.86 1.36
C ILE A 67 -0.80 5.60 1.33
N GLY A 68 -0.89 4.88 2.45
CA GLY A 68 -1.72 3.68 2.55
C GLY A 68 -3.20 3.97 2.29
N PHE A 69 -3.71 5.09 2.78
CA PHE A 69 -5.06 5.55 2.51
C PHE A 69 -5.32 5.78 1.01
N PHE A 70 -4.45 6.53 0.33
CA PHE A 70 -4.60 6.77 -1.12
C PHE A 70 -4.44 5.50 -1.94
N VAL A 71 -3.49 4.62 -1.59
CA VAL A 71 -3.31 3.31 -2.25
C VAL A 71 -4.57 2.46 -2.08
N GLY A 72 -5.17 2.46 -0.88
CA GLY A 72 -6.41 1.75 -0.60
C GLY A 72 -7.57 2.26 -1.46
N ILE A 73 -7.73 3.59 -1.55
CA ILE A 73 -8.73 4.22 -2.43
C ILE A 73 -8.50 3.83 -3.89
N PHE A 74 -7.27 3.91 -4.37
CA PHE A 74 -6.93 3.58 -5.76
C PHE A 74 -7.26 2.11 -6.09
N GLY A 75 -7.04 1.20 -5.15
CA GLY A 75 -7.45 -0.20 -5.27
C GLY A 75 -8.95 -0.38 -5.56
N SER A 76 -9.81 0.45 -4.96
CA SER A 76 -11.26 0.43 -5.18
C SER A 76 -11.68 0.72 -6.61
N PHE A 77 -10.93 1.54 -7.34
CA PHE A 77 -11.23 1.89 -8.73
C PHE A 77 -10.60 0.95 -9.75
N ARG A 78 -9.82 -0.04 -9.30
CA ARG A 78 -9.05 -0.91 -10.18
C ARG A 78 -9.89 -2.00 -10.84
N GLU A 79 -11.03 -2.36 -10.25
CA GLU A 79 -12.03 -3.21 -10.92
C GLU A 79 -12.98 -2.36 -11.75
N SER A 80 -12.86 -2.45 -13.06
CA SER A 80 -13.88 -1.97 -14.00
C SER A 80 -15.02 -2.99 -14.06
N PRO A 81 -16.31 -2.58 -14.10
CA PRO A 81 -17.48 -3.46 -14.05
C PRO A 81 -17.69 -4.23 -15.36
N LYS A 82 -16.75 -5.10 -15.74
CA LYS A 82 -16.89 -6.03 -16.87
C LYS A 82 -17.33 -7.43 -16.45
N THR A 83 -17.44 -7.71 -15.15
CA THR A 83 -17.82 -9.02 -14.61
C THR A 83 -19.31 -9.09 -14.24
N GLN A 84 -20.20 -8.56 -15.09
CA GLN A 84 -21.65 -8.74 -14.89
C GLN A 84 -22.42 -9.01 -16.19
N LYS A 85 -21.74 -9.52 -17.23
CA LYS A 85 -22.37 -9.77 -18.53
C LYS A 85 -22.18 -11.17 -19.10
N ASP A 86 -21.87 -12.15 -18.24
CA ASP A 86 -21.75 -13.57 -18.63
C ASP A 86 -22.53 -14.49 -17.69
N HIS A 87 -23.72 -14.07 -17.27
CA HIS A 87 -24.74 -14.98 -16.76
C HIS A 87 -26.05 -14.77 -17.54
N VAL A 88 -25.98 -15.16 -18.81
CA VAL A 88 -27.09 -15.62 -19.65
C VAL A 88 -26.52 -16.96 -20.14
N ASP A 89 -26.92 -18.10 -19.58
CA ASP A 89 -28.20 -18.77 -19.75
C ASP A 89 -28.59 -19.62 -18.52
#